data_AF-A0A6F9Y6L1-F1
#
_entry.id   AF-A0A6F9Y6L1-F1
#
_cell.length_a   1.000
_cell.length_b   1.000
_cell.length_c   1.000
_cell.angle_alpha   90.00
_cell.angle_beta   90.00
_cell.angle_gamma   90.00
#
_symmetry.space_group_name_H-M   'P 1'
#
loop_
_entity.id
_entity.type
_entity.pdbx_description
1 polymer ?
#
loop_
_entity_poly.entity_id
_entity_poly.type
_entity_poly.pdbx_seq_one_letter_code
_entity_poly.pdbx_strand_id
1 'polypeptide(L)' 'MNKSKKNIIIIDGSEFVHCPVCGTLTAVYDICDKCGWQNTGETNIDGGPNHMTLAEAKKAYAEGREIN' A
#
# COMPACT_ATOMS: atom_id res chain seq x y z
N MET A 1 13.33 -14.03 16.34
CA MET A 1 13.41 -12.57 16.07
C MET A 1 12.06 -12.14 15.51
N ASN A 2 11.11 -11.76 16.36
CA ASN A 2 9.74 -11.49 15.92
C ASN A 2 9.47 -9.99 16.04
N LYS A 3 9.80 -9.23 14.99
CA LYS A 3 9.32 -7.86 14.84
C LYS A 3 7.88 -7.90 14.31
N SER A 4 6.93 -8.36 15.13
CA SER A 4 5.51 -8.06 14.87
C SER A 4 5.29 -6.62 15.33
N LYS A 5 5.39 -5.67 14.39
CA LYS A 5 4.93 -4.30 14.61
C LYS A 5 3.73 -4.11 13.70
N LYS A 6 2.55 -4.37 14.26
CA LYS A 6 1.26 -4.11 13.63
C LYS A 6 1.23 -2.65 13.18
N ASN A 7 1.42 -2.40 11.88
CA ASN A 7 1.32 -1.07 11.27
C ASN A 7 -0.13 -0.72 10.88
N ILE A 8 -1.10 -1.43 11.45
CA ILE A 8 -2.53 -1.21 11.25
C ILE A 8 -3.02 -0.13 12.21
N ILE A 9 -3.77 0.84 11.67
CA ILE A 9 -4.42 1.92 12.38
C ILE A 9 -5.93 1.67 12.33
N ILE A 10 -6.61 1.79 13.48
CA ILE A 10 -8.07 1.61 13.54
C ILE A 10 -8.75 2.98 13.61
N ILE A 11 -9.64 3.27 12.67
CA ILE A 11 -10.48 4.49 12.65
C ILE A 11 -11.93 4.04 12.50
N ASP A 12 -12.78 4.40 13.45
CA ASP A 12 -14.21 4.07 13.47
C ASP A 12 -14.51 2.58 13.23
N GLY A 13 -13.66 1.71 13.78
CA GLY A 13 -13.78 0.25 13.66
C GLY A 13 -13.27 -0.34 12.34
N SER A 14 -12.72 0.49 11.44
CA SER A 14 -12.13 0.07 10.17
C SER A 14 -10.60 0.10 10.22
N GLU A 15 -9.95 -0.80 9.47
CA GLU A 15 -8.49 -0.96 9.42
C GLU A 15 -7.85 -0.13 8.30
N PHE A 16 -6.79 0.58 8.63
CA PHE A 16 -6.02 1.43 7.72
C PHE A 16 -4.52 1.11 7.82
N VAL A 17 -3.80 1.37 6.74
CA VAL A 17 -2.34 1.29 6.67
C VAL A 17 -1.79 2.49 5.91
N HIS A 18 -0.55 2.86 6.20
CA HIS A 18 0.16 3.77 5.32
C HIS A 18 0.49 3.06 4.01
N CYS A 19 0.02 3.60 2.90
CA CYS A 19 0.32 3.12 1.57
C CYS A 19 1.84 2.95 1.42
N PRO A 20 2.34 1.75 1.09
CA PRO A 20 3.76 1.48 1.06
C PRO A 20 4.48 2.22 -0.07
N VAL A 21 3.75 2.77 -1.03
CA VAL A 21 4.27 3.55 -2.17
C VAL A 21 4.42 5.03 -1.79
N CYS A 22 3.32 5.69 -1.40
CA CYS A 22 3.27 7.14 -1.26
C CYS A 22 3.08 7.65 0.18
N GLY A 23 2.88 6.75 1.15
CA GLY A 23 2.70 7.07 2.57
C GLY A 23 1.31 7.58 2.97
N THR A 24 0.40 7.78 2.01
CA THR A 24 -0.99 8.18 2.30
C THR A 24 -1.68 7.12 3.15
N LEU A 25 -2.48 7.54 4.12
CA LEU A 25 -3.31 6.62 4.89
C LEU A 25 -4.43 6.08 3.97
N THR A 26 -4.54 4.76 3.87
CA THR A 26 -5.53 4.09 3.01
C THR A 26 -6.12 2.89 3.75
N ALA A 27 -7.38 2.57 3.49
CA ALA A 27 -8.00 1.37 4.04
C ALA A 27 -7.22 0.12 3.60
N VAL A 28 -7.18 -0.89 4.46
CA VAL A 28 -6.62 -2.19 4.06
C VAL A 28 -7.47 -2.81 2.95
N TYR A 29 -6.83 -3.56 2.05
CA TYR A 29 -7.50 -4.22 0.92
C TYR A 29 -8.21 -3.25 -0.04
N ASP A 30 -7.78 -1.99 -0.07
CA ASP A 30 -8.34 -0.93 -0.92
C ASP A 30 -7.26 -0.24 -1.77
N ILE A 31 -7.71 0.50 -2.78
CA ILE A 31 -6.87 1.25 -3.71
C ILE A 31 -6.49 2.59 -3.08
N CYS A 32 -5.21 2.94 -3.13
CA CYS A 32 -4.75 4.24 -2.64
C CYS A 32 -5.21 5.36 -3.59
N ASP A 33 -6.15 6.20 -3.15
CA ASP A 33 -6.67 7.33 -3.92
C ASP A 33 -5.60 8.31 -4.44
N LYS A 34 -4.42 8.35 -3.80
CA LYS A 34 -3.34 9.24 -4.20
C LYS A 34 -2.47 8.68 -5.33
N CYS A 35 -2.19 7.38 -5.31
CA CYS A 35 -1.18 6.80 -6.21
C CYS A 35 -1.67 5.59 -7.01
N GLY A 36 -2.86 5.08 -6.75
CA GLY A 36 -3.44 3.92 -7.44
C GLY A 36 -2.94 2.56 -6.96
N TRP A 37 -1.97 2.50 -6.04
CA TRP A 37 -1.49 1.21 -5.51
C TRP A 37 -2.58 0.47 -4.73
N GLN A 38 -2.79 -0.81 -5.02
CA GLN A 38 -3.75 -1.65 -4.30
C GLN A 38 -3.09 -2.23 -3.05
N ASN A 39 -3.57 -1.82 -1.86
CA ASN A 39 -3.01 -2.28 -0.59
C ASN A 39 -3.45 -3.71 -0.28
N THR A 40 -2.54 -4.55 0.19
CA THR A 40 -2.82 -5.94 0.57
C THR A 40 -2.86 -6.15 2.10
N GLY A 41 -3.07 -5.06 2.85
CA GLY A 41 -3.09 -5.05 4.32
C GLY A 41 -1.71 -4.81 4.94
N GLU A 42 -1.45 -5.40 6.11
CA GLU A 42 -0.19 -5.21 6.87
C GLU A 42 1.05 -5.66 6.08
N THR A 43 0.93 -6.73 5.31
CA THR A 43 2.02 -7.28 4.50
C THR A 43 1.74 -6.99 3.04
N ASN A 44 2.70 -6.35 2.37
CA ASN A 44 2.66 -6.18 0.93
C ASN A 44 2.85 -7.54 0.24
N ILE A 45 1.95 -7.88 -0.68
CA ILE A 45 2.07 -9.03 -1.56
C ILE A 45 2.34 -8.48 -2.96
N ASP A 46 3.49 -8.83 -3.53
CA ASP A 46 3.82 -8.47 -4.91
C ASP A 46 3.07 -9.40 -5.88
N GLY A 47 2.47 -8.82 -6.91
CA GLY A 47 1.59 -9.51 -7.85
C GLY A 47 0.13 -9.62 -7.36
N GLY A 48 -0.68 -10.42 -8.07
CA GLY A 48 -2.13 -10.47 -7.84
C GLY A 48 -2.84 -9.32 -8.57
N PRO A 49 -3.63 -8.48 -7.88
CA PRO A 49 -4.29 -7.33 -8.51
C PRO A 49 -3.35 -6.22 -9.00
N ASN A 50 -2.15 -6.08 -8.42
CA ASN A 50 -1.15 -5.12 -8.88
C ASN A 50 -0.37 -5.73 -10.06
N HIS A 51 -0.21 -4.99 -11.16
CA HIS A 51 0.52 -5.46 -12.35
C HIS A 51 2.04 -5.20 -12.31
N MET A 52 2.53 -4.57 -11.24
CA MET A 52 3.96 -4.31 -10.99
C MET A 52 4.36 -4.63 -9.55
N THR A 53 5.65 -4.79 -9.30
CA THR A 53 6.19 -4.97 -7.94
C THR A 53 6.11 -3.68 -7.14
N LEU A 54 6.15 -3.77 -5.81
CA LEU A 54 6.20 -2.59 -4.94
C LEU A 54 7.40 -1.68 -5.26
N ALA A 55 8.53 -2.25 -5.64
CA ALA A 55 9.73 -1.50 -6.02
C ALA A 55 9.49 -0.69 -7.30
N GLU A 56 8.86 -1.30 -8.31
CA GLU A 56 8.50 -0.62 -9.56
C GLU A 56 7.45 0.47 -9.34
N ALA A 57 6.45 0.24 -8.49
CA ALA A 57 5.44 1.23 -8.13
C ALA A 57 6.04 2.44 -7.42
N LYS A 58 6.96 2.22 -6.47
CA LYS A 58 7.73 3.31 -5.83
C LYS A 58 8.52 4.13 -6.83
N LYS A 59 9.18 3.46 -7.79
CA LYS A 59 9.91 4.12 -8.86
C LYS A 59 8.98 4.91 -9.78
N ALA A 60 7.86 4.32 -10.21
CA ALA A 60 6.86 4.99 -11.03
C ALA A 60 6.31 6.23 -10.34
N TYR A 61 5.93 6.13 -9.06
CA TYR A 61 5.47 7.27 -8.26
C TYR A 61 6.50 8.39 -8.18
N ALA A 62 7.78 8.06 -7.91
CA ALA A 62 8.86 9.05 -7.84
C ALA A 62 9.12 9.73 -9.19
N GLU A 63 8.89 9.02 -10.30
CA GLU A 63 9.03 9.52 -11.67
C GLU A 63 7.75 10.20 -12.19
N GLY A 64 6.66 10.24 -11.41
CA GLY A 64 5.37 10.78 -11.84
C GLY A 64 4.67 9.95 -12.92
N ARG A 65 5.04 8.66 -13.06
CA ARG A 65 4.39 7.71 -13.97
C ARG A 65 3.20 7.05 -13.29
N GLU A 66 2.28 6.58 -14.11
CA GLU A 66 1.11 5.81 -13.67
C GLU A 66 1.51 4.49 -12.99
N ILE A 67 0.72 4.10 -11.99
CA ILE A 67 0.80 2.84 -11.26
C ILE A 67 -0.44 2.03 -11.62
N ASN A 68 -0.26 0.77 -12.03
CA ASN A 68 -1.29 -0.17 -12.45
C ASN A 68 -0.94 -1.58 -11.95
#